data_AF-A0A085WJD8-F1
#
_entry.id   AF-A0A085WJD8-F1
#
_cell.length_a   1.000
_cell.length_b   1.000
_cell.length_c   1.000
_cell.angle_alpha   90.00
_cell.angle_beta   90.00
_cell.angle_gamma   90.00
#
_symmetry.space_group_name_H-M   'P 1'
#
loop_
_entity.id
_entity.type
_entity.pdbx_description
1 polymer ?
#
loop_
_entity_poly.entity_id
_entity_poly.type
_entity_poly.pdbx_seq_one_letter_code
_entity_poly.pdbx_strand_id
1 'polypeptide(L)'
;MTREGVPISRIFKNGDFGYRTITVERPERDAKGQPVLGSKGKGKGKPVADANLRDTENVPLSEDVEAYFQREVLPHATDAWIDHEKTKVGYAIPFNRHFYVFKPPRKLEDIDKDLKGVTGRILQMIGGLSQ
;
A
#
# COMPACT_ATOMS: atom_id res chain seq x y z
N MET A 1 25.77 -5.92 -3.81
CA MET A 1 26.82 -4.97 -3.35
C MET A 1 26.22 -4.06 -2.30
N THR A 2 26.94 -3.78 -1.22
CA THR A 2 26.52 -2.83 -0.17
C THR A 2 27.57 -1.72 -0.04
N ARG A 3 27.16 -0.51 0.35
CA ARG A 3 28.04 0.58 0.77
C ARG A 3 27.57 1.04 2.13
N GLU A 4 28.45 0.99 3.12
CA GLU A 4 28.14 1.44 4.50
C GLU A 4 26.88 0.75 5.08
N GLY A 5 26.71 -0.55 4.80
CA GLY A 5 25.54 -1.33 5.25
C GLY A 5 24.27 -1.11 4.41
N VAL A 6 24.27 -0.18 3.46
CA VAL A 6 23.14 0.07 2.56
C VAL A 6 23.25 -0.79 1.30
N PRO A 7 22.23 -1.61 0.96
CA PRO A 7 22.22 -2.34 -0.30
C PRO A 7 22.17 -1.36 -1.48
N ILE A 8 23.12 -1.49 -2.41
CA ILE A 8 23.19 -0.65 -3.62
C ILE A 8 22.49 -1.33 -4.79
N SER A 9 22.58 -2.65 -4.86
CA SER A 9 22.00 -3.44 -5.94
C SER A 9 21.54 -4.80 -5.43
N ARG A 10 20.38 -5.23 -5.96
CA ARG A 10 19.73 -6.51 -5.71
C ARG A 10 19.18 -7.03 -7.04
N ILE A 11 19.24 -8.34 -7.23
CA ILE A 11 18.73 -9.03 -8.42
C ILE A 11 17.45 -9.76 -8.01
N PHE A 12 16.40 -9.58 -8.79
CA PHE A 12 15.08 -10.18 -8.58
C PHE A 12 14.58 -10.79 -9.88
N LYS A 13 13.63 -11.72 -9.80
CA LYS A 13 12.92 -12.22 -10.98
C LYS A 13 11.91 -11.16 -11.42
N ASN A 14 11.62 -11.07 -12.71
CA ASN A 14 10.63 -10.12 -13.22
C ASN A 14 9.27 -10.28 -12.52
N GLY A 15 8.83 -11.53 -12.30
CA GLY A 15 7.56 -11.83 -11.66
C GLY A 15 7.44 -11.35 -10.20
N ASP A 16 8.54 -11.07 -9.51
CA ASP A 16 8.54 -10.65 -8.10
C ASP A 16 7.91 -9.26 -7.89
N PHE A 17 7.83 -8.47 -8.96
CA PHE A 17 7.26 -7.11 -8.95
C PHE A 17 5.89 -7.04 -9.58
N GLY A 18 5.45 -8.12 -10.21
CA GLY A 18 4.18 -8.16 -10.91
C GLY A 18 3.03 -8.46 -9.97
N TYR A 19 1.88 -7.85 -10.25
CA TYR A 19 0.62 -8.14 -9.58
C TYR A 19 -0.55 -8.06 -10.57
N ARG A 20 -1.68 -8.65 -10.19
CA ARG A 20 -2.99 -8.49 -10.80
C ARG A 20 -3.82 -7.59 -9.90
N THR A 21 -4.24 -6.43 -10.39
CA THR A 21 -5.29 -5.66 -9.75
C THR A 21 -6.62 -6.28 -10.15
N ILE A 22 -7.24 -7.00 -9.23
CA ILE A 22 -8.56 -7.59 -9.42
C ILE A 22 -9.62 -6.58 -9.00
N THR A 23 -10.73 -6.52 -9.73
CA THR A 23 -11.89 -5.70 -9.33
C THR A 23 -12.84 -6.59 -8.55
N VAL A 24 -13.09 -6.23 -7.29
CA VAL A 24 -14.03 -6.89 -6.41
C VAL A 24 -15.34 -6.14 -6.48
N GLU A 25 -16.36 -6.77 -7.02
CA GLU A 25 -17.71 -6.23 -7.12
C GLU A 25 -18.57 -6.78 -5.99
N ARG A 26 -19.50 -5.97 -5.52
CA ARG A 26 -20.53 -6.35 -4.55
C ARG A 26 -21.90 -5.96 -5.06
N PRO A 27 -22.97 -6.67 -4.67
CA PRO A 27 -24.27 -6.46 -5.27
C PRO A 27 -24.93 -5.19 -4.72
N GLU A 28 -25.58 -4.43 -5.62
CA GLU A 28 -26.56 -3.44 -5.23
C GLU A 28 -27.75 -4.15 -4.59
N ARG A 29 -28.26 -3.61 -3.49
CA ARG A 29 -29.36 -4.20 -2.72
C ARG A 29 -30.56 -3.27 -2.70
N ASP A 30 -31.74 -3.86 -2.79
CA ASP A 30 -33.00 -3.12 -2.66
C ASP A 30 -33.31 -2.75 -1.21
N ALA A 31 -34.43 -2.06 -0.98
CA ALA A 31 -34.89 -1.68 0.35
C ALA A 31 -35.17 -2.86 1.30
N LYS A 32 -35.29 -4.09 0.76
CA LYS A 32 -35.45 -5.33 1.53
C LYS A 32 -34.13 -6.07 1.73
N GLY A 33 -33.01 -5.48 1.31
CA GLY A 33 -31.67 -6.05 1.40
C GLY A 33 -31.40 -7.16 0.38
N GLN A 34 -32.25 -7.36 -0.63
CA GLN A 34 -32.05 -8.40 -1.64
C GLN A 34 -31.22 -7.87 -2.82
N PRO A 35 -30.32 -8.69 -3.42
CA PRO A 35 -29.57 -8.28 -4.60
C PRO A 35 -30.48 -7.88 -5.77
N VAL A 36 -30.26 -6.70 -6.31
CA VAL A 36 -30.91 -6.24 -7.54
C VAL A 36 -30.34 -7.03 -8.71
N LEU A 37 -31.20 -7.67 -9.50
CA LEU A 37 -30.78 -8.46 -10.66
C LEU A 37 -30.94 -7.65 -11.96
N GLY A 38 -29.98 -7.81 -12.87
CA GLY A 38 -30.06 -7.22 -14.20
C GLY A 38 -31.28 -7.74 -14.96
N SER A 39 -32.02 -6.83 -15.60
CA SER A 39 -33.27 -7.16 -16.30
C SER A 39 -33.08 -7.46 -17.80
N LYS A 40 -31.99 -6.99 -18.42
CA LYS A 40 -31.72 -7.09 -19.86
C LYS A 40 -30.22 -7.26 -20.16
N GLY A 41 -29.90 -7.72 -21.37
CA GLY A 41 -28.52 -7.86 -21.87
C GLY A 41 -27.73 -9.01 -21.24
N LYS A 42 -26.39 -8.95 -21.33
CA LYS A 42 -25.46 -9.96 -20.78
C LYS A 42 -25.55 -10.13 -19.26
N GLY A 43 -26.10 -9.13 -18.56
CA GLY A 43 -26.30 -9.14 -17.11
C GLY A 43 -27.67 -9.67 -16.67
N LYS A 44 -28.52 -10.16 -17.58
CA LYS A 44 -29.85 -10.64 -17.21
C LYS A 44 -29.77 -11.78 -16.19
N GLY A 45 -30.41 -11.61 -15.04
CA GLY A 45 -30.44 -12.59 -13.96
C GLY A 45 -29.17 -12.65 -13.09
N LYS A 46 -28.17 -11.80 -13.35
CA LYS A 46 -26.98 -11.64 -12.50
C LYS A 46 -27.15 -10.44 -11.57
N PRO A 47 -26.54 -10.44 -10.37
CA PRO A 47 -26.53 -9.25 -9.51
C PRO A 47 -25.92 -8.04 -10.22
N VAL A 48 -26.56 -6.89 -10.05
CA VAL A 48 -26.02 -5.59 -10.48
C VAL A 48 -24.96 -5.16 -9.47
N ALA A 49 -23.80 -4.72 -9.95
CA ALA A 49 -22.74 -4.25 -9.08
C ALA A 49 -23.03 -2.85 -8.52
N ASP A 50 -22.87 -2.67 -7.22
CA ASP A 50 -22.91 -1.35 -6.57
C ASP A 50 -21.55 -0.66 -6.71
N ALA A 51 -21.52 0.46 -7.43
CA ALA A 51 -20.29 1.22 -7.64
C ALA A 51 -19.70 1.80 -6.35
N ASN A 52 -20.50 2.01 -5.30
CA ASN A 52 -20.02 2.53 -4.01
C ASN A 52 -19.37 1.45 -3.14
N LEU A 53 -19.66 0.18 -3.43
CA LEU A 53 -19.10 -0.97 -2.71
C LEU A 53 -18.02 -1.71 -3.50
N ARG A 54 -17.70 -1.23 -4.71
CA ARG A 54 -16.63 -1.76 -5.55
C ARG A 54 -15.29 -1.45 -4.90
N ASP A 55 -14.43 -2.47 -4.90
CA ASP A 55 -13.05 -2.33 -4.45
C ASP A 55 -12.07 -2.95 -5.45
N THR A 56 -10.78 -2.79 -5.18
CA THR A 56 -9.70 -3.41 -5.94
C THR A 56 -8.66 -4.01 -5.02
N GLU A 57 -8.21 -5.22 -5.34
CA GLU A 57 -7.16 -5.93 -4.59
C GLU A 57 -5.96 -6.19 -5.49
N ASN A 58 -4.74 -6.09 -4.94
CA ASN A 58 -3.51 -6.38 -5.68
C ASN A 58 -2.98 -7.75 -5.29
N VAL A 59 -3.13 -8.73 -6.18
CA VAL A 59 -2.68 -10.11 -5.98
C VAL A 59 -1.34 -10.31 -6.68
N PRO A 60 -0.27 -10.77 -6.00
CA PRO A 60 1.02 -11.03 -6.64
C PRO A 60 0.91 -11.99 -7.84
N LEU A 61 1.74 -11.80 -8.88
CA LEU A 61 1.68 -12.68 -10.07
C LEU A 61 1.98 -14.16 -9.76
N SER A 62 2.74 -14.41 -8.70
CA SER A 62 3.11 -15.74 -8.21
C SER A 62 1.98 -16.46 -7.49
N GLU A 63 0.87 -15.78 -7.19
CA GLU A 63 -0.26 -16.34 -6.47
C GLU A 63 -1.48 -16.52 -7.39
N ASP A 64 -2.28 -17.54 -7.09
CA ASP A 64 -3.56 -17.77 -7.75
C ASP A 64 -4.62 -16.80 -7.24
N VAL A 65 -5.34 -16.17 -8.17
CA VAL A 65 -6.32 -15.11 -7.85
C VAL A 65 -7.50 -15.67 -7.07
N GLU A 66 -7.99 -16.85 -7.42
CA GLU A 66 -9.17 -17.43 -6.79
C GLU A 66 -8.84 -17.88 -5.36
N ALA A 67 -7.66 -18.50 -5.17
CA ALA A 67 -7.17 -18.87 -3.84
C ALA A 67 -6.99 -17.64 -2.93
N TYR A 68 -6.43 -16.54 -3.44
CA TYR A 68 -6.33 -15.28 -2.70
C TYR A 68 -7.73 -14.74 -2.35
N PHE A 69 -8.64 -14.71 -3.33
CA PHE A 69 -9.98 -14.18 -3.15
C PHE A 69 -10.78 -14.94 -2.09
N GLN A 70 -10.68 -16.27 -2.07
CA GLN A 70 -11.33 -17.11 -1.07
C GLN A 70 -10.75 -16.91 0.34
N ARG A 71 -9.45 -16.66 0.44
CA ARG A 71 -8.75 -16.51 1.72
C ARG A 71 -8.89 -15.12 2.33
N GLU A 72 -8.77 -14.09 1.52
CA GLU A 72 -8.65 -12.70 1.99
C GLU A 72 -9.93 -11.89 1.76
N VAL A 73 -10.73 -12.18 0.71
CA VAL A 73 -11.90 -11.35 0.38
C VAL A 73 -13.20 -11.94 0.91
N LEU A 74 -13.51 -13.19 0.58
CA LEU A 74 -14.78 -13.82 0.95
C LEU A 74 -15.08 -13.85 2.45
N PRO A 75 -14.11 -14.00 3.38
CA PRO A 75 -14.39 -13.94 4.82
C PRO A 75 -14.90 -12.57 5.28
N HIS A 76 -14.58 -11.50 4.55
CA HIS A 76 -15.02 -10.13 4.85
C HIS A 76 -16.20 -9.68 3.99
N ALA A 77 -16.35 -10.24 2.78
CA ALA A 77 -17.43 -9.94 1.84
C ALA A 77 -17.91 -11.21 1.13
N THR A 78 -18.80 -11.96 1.77
CA THR A 78 -19.31 -13.25 1.27
C THR A 78 -20.15 -13.14 0.00
N ASP A 79 -20.64 -11.93 -0.31
CA ASP A 79 -21.46 -11.64 -1.48
C ASP A 79 -20.67 -11.07 -2.67
N ALA A 80 -19.35 -10.99 -2.53
CA ALA A 80 -18.49 -10.43 -3.55
C ALA A 80 -18.19 -11.40 -4.70
N TRP A 81 -17.89 -10.85 -5.88
CA TRP A 81 -17.34 -11.60 -7.00
C TRP A 81 -16.27 -10.80 -7.73
N ILE A 82 -15.43 -11.50 -8.49
CA ILE A 82 -14.37 -10.85 -9.29
C ILE A 82 -14.92 -10.48 -10.66
N ASP A 83 -14.70 -9.22 -11.08
CA ASP A 83 -14.84 -8.82 -12.47
C ASP A 83 -13.52 -9.07 -13.23
N HIS A 84 -13.44 -10.22 -13.88
CA HIS A 84 -12.26 -10.62 -14.65
C HIS A 84 -12.02 -9.76 -15.89
N GLU A 85 -13.05 -9.12 -16.47
CA GLU A 85 -12.88 -8.23 -17.63
C GLU A 85 -12.15 -6.94 -17.24
N LYS A 86 -12.28 -6.51 -15.97
CA LYS A 86 -11.61 -5.32 -15.44
C LYS A 86 -10.27 -5.61 -14.76
N THR A 87 -9.89 -6.88 -14.65
CA THR A 87 -8.63 -7.27 -14.01
C THR A 87 -7.43 -6.84 -14.87
N LYS A 88 -6.45 -6.17 -14.26
CA LYS A 88 -5.27 -5.64 -14.96
C LYS A 88 -3.98 -6.20 -14.37
N VAL A 89 -2.99 -6.45 -15.22
CA VAL A 89 -1.64 -6.79 -14.77
C VAL A 89 -0.82 -5.51 -14.64
N GLY A 90 -0.20 -5.31 -13.48
CA GLY A 90 0.69 -4.20 -13.16
C GLY A 90 2.04 -4.69 -12.65
N TYR A 91 3.01 -3.78 -12.62
CA TYR A 91 4.32 -4.01 -12.01
C TYR A 91 4.69 -2.82 -11.12
N ALA A 92 5.17 -3.10 -9.91
CA ALA A 92 5.62 -2.08 -8.98
C ALA A 92 6.93 -2.51 -8.32
N ILE A 93 7.88 -1.56 -8.22
CA ILE A 93 9.17 -1.77 -7.55
C ILE A 93 9.13 -1.00 -6.23
N PRO A 94 8.80 -1.64 -5.09
CA PRO A 94 8.74 -0.95 -3.80
C PRO A 94 10.15 -0.73 -3.27
N PHE A 95 10.79 0.39 -3.66
CA PHE A 95 12.15 0.73 -3.25
C PHE A 95 12.34 0.66 -1.73
N ASN A 96 11.40 1.20 -0.95
CA ASN A 96 11.49 1.17 0.51
C ASN A 96 11.52 -0.28 1.05
N ARG A 97 10.76 -1.21 0.48
CA ARG A 97 10.77 -2.61 0.96
C ARG A 97 12.14 -3.28 0.79
N HIS A 98 12.88 -2.91 -0.25
CA HIS A 98 14.13 -3.59 -0.60
C HIS A 98 15.39 -2.83 -0.20
N PHE A 99 15.32 -1.50 -0.12
CA PHE A 99 16.49 -0.64 0.05
C PHE A 99 16.42 0.25 1.29
N TYR A 100 15.29 0.29 2.01
CA TYR A 100 15.24 1.02 3.26
C TYR A 100 16.16 0.37 4.29
N VAL A 101 17.02 1.20 4.86
CA VAL A 101 17.85 0.85 6.01
C VAL A 101 17.47 1.80 7.12
N PHE A 102 16.98 1.23 8.22
CA PHE A 102 16.69 2.01 9.41
C PHE A 102 17.97 2.70 9.89
N LYS A 103 17.93 4.04 9.94
CA LYS A 103 18.97 4.83 10.57
C LYS A 103 18.48 5.24 11.94
N PRO A 104 19.07 4.70 13.03
CA PRO A 104 18.69 5.14 14.36
C PRO A 104 18.97 6.64 14.51
N PRO A 105 18.16 7.36 15.31
CA PRO A 105 18.43 8.75 15.62
C PRO A 105 19.79 8.87 16.34
N ARG A 106 20.40 10.05 16.25
CA ARG A 106 21.62 10.37 17.02
C ARG A 106 21.34 10.29 18.53
N LYS A 107 22.37 10.01 19.32
CA LYS A 107 22.24 9.85 20.77
C LYS A 107 21.81 11.16 21.43
N LEU A 108 21.12 11.05 22.57
CA LEU A 108 20.67 12.22 23.35
C LEU A 108 21.86 13.05 23.83
N GLU A 109 22.95 12.41 24.23
CA GLU A 109 24.16 13.11 24.71
C GLU A 109 24.78 13.99 23.62
N ASP A 110 24.73 13.55 22.35
CA ASP A 110 25.19 14.34 21.21
C ASP A 110 24.26 15.55 20.96
N ILE A 111 22.95 15.37 21.17
CA ILE A 111 21.96 16.45 21.07
C ILE A 111 22.24 17.51 22.14
N ASP A 112 22.45 17.08 23.39
CA ASP A 112 22.73 17.98 24.51
C ASP A 112 24.04 18.74 24.32
N LYS A 113 25.07 18.07 23.81
CA LYS A 113 26.37 18.70 23.52
C LYS A 113 26.22 19.80 22.46
N ASP A 114 25.50 19.52 21.38
CA ASP A 114 25.24 20.51 20.34
C ASP A 114 24.40 21.69 20.85
N LEU A 115 23.35 21.41 21.62
CA LEU A 115 22.52 22.43 22.25
C LEU A 115 23.36 23.36 23.12
N LYS A 116 24.17 22.81 24.03
CA LYS A 116 25.09 23.59 24.88
C LYS A 116 26.07 24.43 24.05
N GLY A 117 26.61 23.87 22.97
CA GLY A 117 27.51 24.58 22.06
C GLY A 117 26.82 25.74 21.33
N VAL A 118 25.59 25.55 20.86
CA VAL A 118 24.78 26.62 20.24
C VAL A 118 24.45 27.70 21.26
N THR A 119 23.96 27.34 22.45
CA THR A 119 23.64 28.28 23.52
C THR A 119 24.87 29.09 23.95
N GLY A 120 26.03 28.45 24.09
CA GLY A 120 27.29 29.14 24.41
C GLY A 120 27.67 30.20 23.36
N ARG A 121 27.54 29.87 22.06
CA ARG A 121 27.77 30.84 20.98
C ARG A 121 26.80 32.02 21.01
N ILE A 122 25.52 31.76 21.27
CA ILE A 122 24.50 32.81 21.39
C ILE A 122 24.83 33.76 22.54
N LEU A 123 25.20 33.22 23.71
CA LEU A 123 25.59 34.03 24.87
C LEU A 123 26.81 34.91 24.56
N GLN A 124 27.80 34.39 23.84
CA GLN A 124 28.97 35.15 23.42
C GLN A 124 28.59 36.30 22.47
N MET A 125 27.69 36.07 21.51
CA MET A 125 27.22 37.11 20.59
C MET A 125 26.44 38.21 21.31
N ILE A 126 25.54 37.86 22.24
CA ILE A 126 24.77 38.83 23.03
C ILE A 126 25.70 39.65 23.94
N GLY A 127 26.68 39.00 24.57
CA GLY A 127 27.69 39.69 25.38
C GLY A 127 28.51 40.69 24.56
N GLY A 128 28.86 40.35 23.31
CA GLY A 128 29.57 41.25 22.40
C GLY A 128 28.73 42.41 21.85
N LEU A 129 27.40 42.32 21.87
CA LEU A 129 26.48 43.40 21.49
C LEU A 129 26.16 44.37 22.63
N SER A 130 26.50 44.00 23.87
CA SER A 130 26.22 44.79 25.08
C SER A 130 27.44 45.62 25.52
N GLN A 131 28.48 45.74 24.69
CA GLN A 131 29.67 46.58 24.90
C GLN A 131 29.71 47.77 23.94
#